data_AF-A0A4Q6ASE5-F1
#
_entry.id   AF-A0A4Q6ASE5-F1
#
_cell.length_a   1.000
_cell.length_b   1.000
_cell.length_c   1.000
_cell.angle_alpha   90.00
_cell.angle_beta   90.00
_cell.angle_gamma   90.00
#
_symmetry.space_group_name_H-M   'P 1'
#
loop_
_entity.id
_entity.type
_entity.pdbx_description
1 polymer ?
#
loop_
_entity_poly.entity_id
_entity_poly.type
_entity_poly.pdbx_seq_one_letter_code
_entity_poly.pdbx_strand_id
1 'polypeptide(L)'
;MRISFIWLLSTLFSLSMLFSSSCKKKDEEEEDKENEITEADVEDPGESVVPADACQLKRGLWVWDFEDVLIDLPNQDKLLVMSQEASVTDLYVFLMRGDYLAKEEQIRAFISKFSAAGIRVWGLEGYRAYFSDASGPAALYAAADALIAYNQRVPVNERFVGFHNDMEPQDGQGNF
;
A
#
# COMPACT_ATOMS: atom_id res chain seq x y z
N MET A 1 -37.79 -6.84 -32.04
CA MET A 1 -37.40 -5.41 -32.07
C MET A 1 -35.88 -5.37 -32.05
N ARG A 2 -35.27 -5.10 -33.21
CA ARG A 2 -33.81 -5.06 -33.43
C ARG A 2 -33.33 -3.63 -33.26
N ILE A 3 -32.26 -3.40 -32.50
CA ILE A 3 -31.44 -2.20 -32.64
C ILE A 3 -29.97 -2.65 -32.65
N SER A 4 -29.31 -2.33 -33.76
CA SER A 4 -27.92 -2.62 -34.07
C SER A 4 -26.95 -1.61 -33.44
N PHE A 5 -25.78 -2.14 -33.12
CA PHE A 5 -24.43 -1.55 -33.08
C PHE A 5 -24.21 -0.10 -33.57
N ILE A 6 -23.49 0.68 -32.76
CA ILE A 6 -22.47 1.63 -33.23
C ILE A 6 -21.21 1.46 -32.36
N TRP A 7 -20.16 0.92 -32.98
CA TRP A 7 -18.78 1.04 -32.53
C TRP A 7 -18.31 2.49 -32.74
N LEU A 8 -17.64 3.08 -31.74
CA LEU A 8 -16.74 4.21 -31.99
C LEU A 8 -15.36 3.89 -31.42
N LEU A 9 -14.47 3.55 -32.35
CA LEU A 9 -13.01 3.56 -32.24
C LEU A 9 -12.53 5.02 -32.30
N SER A 10 -11.57 5.40 -31.45
CA SER A 10 -10.63 6.55 -31.57
C SER A 10 -10.25 7.00 -30.14
N THR A 11 -9.01 7.19 -29.72
CA THR A 11 -7.71 7.29 -30.39
C THR A 11 -6.62 7.02 -29.35
N LEU A 12 -5.55 6.36 -29.77
CA LEU A 12 -4.31 6.25 -29.01
C LEU A 12 -3.71 7.65 -28.78
N PHE A 13 -3.38 7.97 -27.53
CA PHE A 13 -2.32 8.92 -27.20
C PHE A 13 -1.30 8.18 -26.34
N SER A 14 -0.29 7.61 -27.00
CA SER A 14 0.93 7.16 -26.35
C SER A 14 1.85 8.37 -26.22
N LEU A 15 1.90 8.96 -25.03
CA LEU A 15 2.95 9.90 -24.65
C LEU A 15 3.87 9.17 -23.66
N SER A 16 4.83 8.41 -24.20
CA SER A 16 5.96 7.90 -23.42
C SER A 16 6.86 9.08 -23.06
N MET A 17 6.64 9.70 -21.89
CA MET A 17 7.69 10.46 -21.23
C MET A 17 8.61 9.48 -20.50
N LEU A 18 9.72 9.14 -21.15
CA LEU A 18 10.89 8.52 -20.54
C LEU A 18 11.53 9.52 -19.54
N PHE A 19 11.10 9.49 -18.28
CA PHE A 19 11.95 9.99 -17.19
C PHE A 19 12.95 8.89 -16.82
N SER A 20 14.12 8.94 -17.46
CA SER A 20 15.30 8.21 -17.02
C SER A 20 15.79 8.84 -15.72
N SER A 21 15.34 8.34 -14.58
CA SER A 21 15.99 8.63 -13.29
C SER A 21 17.24 7.77 -13.21
N SER A 22 18.37 8.40 -13.50
CA SER A 22 19.71 7.84 -13.29
C SER A 22 19.92 7.62 -11.79
N CYS A 23 19.85 6.37 -11.35
CA CYS A 23 20.44 5.98 -10.07
C CYS A 23 21.95 6.22 -10.17
N LYS A 24 22.43 7.31 -9.56
CA LYS A 24 23.87 7.55 -9.36
C LYS A 24 24.47 6.33 -8.67
N LYS A 25 25.36 5.62 -9.37
CA LYS A 25 26.32 4.73 -8.71
C LYS A 25 27.20 5.60 -7.81
N LYS A 26 27.37 5.18 -6.56
CA LYS A 26 28.48 5.66 -5.74
C LYS A 26 29.76 5.18 -6.42
N ASP A 27 30.59 6.10 -6.85
CA ASP A 27 31.96 5.80 -7.20
C ASP A 27 32.67 5.38 -5.91
N GLU A 28 33.24 4.18 -5.93
CA GLU A 28 34.09 3.63 -4.88
C GLU A 28 35.41 4.41 -4.91
N GLU A 29 35.73 5.10 -3.81
CA GLU A 29 37.09 5.57 -3.55
C GLU A 29 37.94 4.37 -3.11
N GLU A 30 38.83 4.00 -4.00
CA GLU A 30 39.94 3.06 -3.84
C GLU A 30 40.98 3.70 -2.90
N GLU A 31 41.08 3.23 -1.65
CA GLU A 31 42.20 3.56 -0.75
C GLU A 31 43.11 2.34 -0.64
N ASP A 32 44.25 2.43 -1.32
CA ASP A 32 45.37 1.49 -1.26
C ASP A 32 45.82 1.24 0.18
N LYS A 33 45.65 0.01 0.66
CA LYS A 33 46.43 -0.52 1.79
C LYS A 33 47.03 -1.85 1.41
N GLU A 34 48.31 -1.79 1.04
CA GLU A 34 49.23 -2.92 1.07
C GLU A 34 49.21 -3.53 2.48
N ASN A 35 48.79 -4.79 2.60
CA ASN A 35 49.12 -5.60 3.76
C ASN A 35 49.19 -7.08 3.36
N GLU A 36 50.45 -7.52 3.26
CA GLU A 36 51.01 -8.84 3.58
C GLU A 36 50.07 -10.06 3.60
N ILE A 37 50.31 -10.96 2.65
CA ILE A 37 49.66 -12.26 2.45
C ILE A 37 50.10 -13.24 3.55
N THR A 38 49.14 -13.84 4.26
CA THR A 38 49.31 -15.19 4.83
C THR A 38 48.23 -16.11 4.27
N GLU A 39 48.68 -17.15 3.57
CA GLU A 39 47.87 -18.22 2.98
C GLU A 39 47.02 -18.94 4.04
N ALA A 40 45.70 -18.89 3.88
CA ALA A 40 44.78 -19.93 4.30
C ALA A 40 43.51 -19.81 3.45
N ASP A 41 43.42 -20.67 2.43
CA ASP A 41 42.28 -20.81 1.53
C ASP A 41 41.00 -21.09 2.32
N VAL A 42 40.07 -20.13 2.32
CA VAL A 42 38.65 -20.35 2.62
C VAL A 42 37.88 -19.93 1.39
N GLU A 43 37.42 -20.92 0.61
CA GLU A 43 36.50 -20.72 -0.49
C GLU A 43 35.24 -19.99 0.01
N ASP A 44 35.08 -18.74 -0.44
CA ASP A 44 33.90 -17.90 -0.17
C ASP A 44 32.73 -18.38 -1.04
N PRO A 45 31.65 -18.95 -0.46
CA PRO A 45 30.55 -19.47 -1.25
C PRO A 45 29.65 -18.32 -1.66
N GLY A 46 29.88 -17.82 -2.87
CA GLY A 46 28.84 -17.26 -3.75
C GLY A 46 28.10 -16.07 -3.16
N GLU A 47 28.58 -14.88 -3.50
CA GLU A 47 27.83 -13.64 -3.39
C GLU A 47 26.44 -13.81 -4.03
N SER A 48 25.44 -13.90 -3.16
CA SER A 48 24.03 -13.97 -3.51
C SER A 48 23.69 -12.67 -4.25
N VAL A 49 23.56 -12.77 -5.58
CA VAL A 49 23.00 -11.69 -6.41
C VAL A 49 21.54 -11.53 -5.99
N VAL A 50 21.29 -10.72 -4.97
CA VAL A 50 19.95 -10.24 -4.66
C VAL A 50 19.47 -9.52 -5.91
N PRO A 51 18.37 -9.97 -6.55
CA PRO A 51 17.84 -9.28 -7.71
C PRO A 51 17.59 -7.83 -7.31
N ALA A 52 18.01 -6.90 -8.17
CA ALA A 52 17.66 -5.51 -8.04
C ALA A 52 16.13 -5.40 -8.07
N ASP A 53 15.50 -5.51 -6.90
CA ASP A 53 14.20 -4.91 -6.63
C ASP A 53 14.43 -3.41 -6.66
N ALA A 54 14.61 -2.93 -7.89
CA ALA A 54 15.08 -1.62 -8.23
C ALA A 54 14.01 -0.63 -7.76
N CYS A 55 14.27 0.03 -6.63
CA CYS A 55 13.59 1.23 -6.11
C CYS A 55 12.25 1.52 -6.80
N GLN A 56 11.30 0.58 -6.68
CA GLN A 56 10.05 0.69 -7.41
C GLN A 56 9.30 1.87 -6.79
N LEU A 57 9.04 2.90 -7.57
CA LEU A 57 8.32 4.08 -7.12
C LEU A 57 6.97 3.63 -6.51
N LYS A 58 6.84 3.82 -5.20
CA LYS A 58 5.59 3.54 -4.49
C LYS A 58 4.64 4.72 -4.67
N ARG A 59 3.41 4.44 -5.09
CA ARG A 59 2.35 5.43 -5.28
C ARG A 59 1.18 5.05 -4.38
N GLY A 60 0.98 5.87 -3.37
CA GLY A 60 -0.14 5.75 -2.44
C GLY A 60 -1.37 6.49 -2.94
N LEU A 61 -2.53 5.90 -2.75
CA LEU A 61 -3.83 6.56 -2.87
C LEU A 61 -4.63 6.34 -1.59
N TRP A 62 -5.13 7.42 -1.01
CA TRP A 62 -6.03 7.38 0.13
C TRP A 62 -7.48 7.34 -0.34
N VAL A 63 -8.27 6.42 0.24
CA VAL A 63 -9.70 6.27 0.02
C VAL A 63 -10.40 6.56 1.35
N TRP A 64 -10.84 7.80 1.51
CA TRP A 64 -11.57 8.26 2.70
C TRP A 64 -12.96 7.64 2.79
N ASP A 65 -13.73 7.67 1.70
CA ASP A 65 -15.12 7.16 1.68
C ASP A 65 -15.16 5.67 1.35
N PHE A 66 -14.47 4.89 2.18
CA PHE A 66 -14.30 3.46 1.92
C PHE A 66 -15.58 2.67 2.12
N GLU A 67 -16.47 3.10 3.01
CA GLU A 67 -17.74 2.42 3.28
C GLU A 67 -18.62 2.34 2.03
N ASP A 68 -18.77 3.44 1.29
CA ASP A 68 -19.54 3.48 0.06
C ASP A 68 -18.88 2.65 -1.05
N VAL A 69 -17.55 2.70 -1.16
CA VAL A 69 -16.80 1.87 -2.11
C VAL A 69 -16.95 0.38 -1.78
N LEU A 70 -17.02 0.02 -0.50
CA LEU A 70 -17.05 -1.38 -0.07
C LEU A 70 -18.33 -2.11 -0.48
N ILE A 71 -19.45 -1.39 -0.63
CA ILE A 71 -20.75 -1.96 -1.00
C ILE A 71 -21.12 -1.78 -2.49
N ASP A 72 -20.41 -0.93 -3.22
CA ASP A 72 -20.66 -0.64 -4.65
C ASP A 72 -19.59 -1.30 -5.55
N LEU A 73 -19.93 -2.49 -6.10
CA LEU A 73 -19.04 -3.25 -6.98
C LEU A 73 -18.59 -2.45 -8.23
N PRO A 74 -19.48 -1.76 -8.99
CA PRO A 74 -19.06 -0.85 -10.05
C PRO A 74 -18.02 0.19 -9.63
N ASN A 75 -18.16 0.80 -8.46
CA ASN A 75 -17.18 1.77 -7.98
C ASN A 75 -15.84 1.11 -7.63
N GLN A 76 -15.84 -0.13 -7.12
CA GLN A 76 -14.60 -0.88 -6.91
C GLN A 76 -13.89 -1.21 -8.23
N ASP A 77 -14.64 -1.61 -9.27
CA ASP A 77 -14.06 -1.86 -10.61
C ASP A 77 -13.43 -0.59 -11.17
N LYS A 78 -14.14 0.53 -11.07
CA LYS A 78 -13.62 1.83 -11.50
C LYS A 78 -12.36 2.22 -10.73
N LEU A 79 -12.36 2.09 -9.40
CA LEU A 79 -11.19 2.36 -8.57
C LEU A 79 -10.00 1.49 -8.97
N LEU A 80 -10.21 0.20 -9.23
CA LEU A 80 -9.16 -0.71 -9.66
C LEU A 80 -8.53 -0.29 -10.99
N VAL A 81 -9.36 -0.01 -12.00
CA VAL A 81 -8.89 0.44 -13.32
C VAL A 81 -8.09 1.74 -13.19
N MET A 82 -8.64 2.74 -12.50
CA MET A 82 -7.96 4.03 -12.31
C MET A 82 -6.66 3.89 -11.51
N SER A 83 -6.62 2.97 -10.53
CA SER A 83 -5.40 2.69 -9.75
C SER A 83 -4.32 2.07 -10.63
N GLN A 84 -4.67 1.14 -11.52
CA GLN A 84 -3.73 0.54 -12.46
C GLN A 84 -3.20 1.57 -13.46
N GLU A 85 -4.07 2.40 -14.04
CA GLU A 85 -3.70 3.48 -14.97
C GLU A 85 -2.76 4.50 -14.31
N ALA A 86 -3.03 4.86 -13.06
CA ALA A 86 -2.18 5.76 -12.27
C ALA A 86 -0.93 5.06 -11.68
N SER A 87 -0.77 3.76 -11.90
CA SER A 87 0.30 2.94 -11.33
C SER A 87 0.40 3.05 -9.80
N VAL A 88 -0.76 3.09 -9.13
CA VAL A 88 -0.89 3.01 -7.67
C VAL A 88 -0.39 1.65 -7.21
N THR A 89 0.45 1.65 -6.17
CA THR A 89 0.99 0.43 -5.55
C THR A 89 0.33 0.14 -4.20
N ASP A 90 -0.22 1.18 -3.57
CA ASP A 90 -0.70 1.14 -2.19
C ASP A 90 -2.01 1.91 -2.06
N LEU A 91 -3.06 1.22 -1.60
CA LEU A 91 -4.31 1.83 -1.16
C LEU A 91 -4.33 1.93 0.35
N TYR A 92 -4.65 3.11 0.86
CA TYR A 92 -4.90 3.38 2.26
C TYR A 92 -6.40 3.60 2.42
N VAL A 93 -7.09 2.69 3.11
CA VAL A 93 -8.56 2.73 3.20
C VAL A 93 -8.98 3.06 4.63
N PHE A 94 -9.94 3.98 4.76
CA PHE A 94 -10.44 4.40 6.06
C PHE A 94 -11.35 3.34 6.70
N LEU A 95 -11.04 2.88 7.92
CA LEU A 95 -11.81 1.86 8.63
C LEU A 95 -11.73 2.02 10.14
N MET A 96 -12.89 2.06 10.79
CA MET A 96 -12.96 2.05 12.24
C MET A 96 -12.83 0.64 12.81
N ARG A 97 -12.42 0.56 14.08
CA ARG A 97 -12.26 -0.70 14.83
C ARG A 97 -13.43 -1.68 14.65
N GLY A 98 -14.68 -1.18 14.63
CA GLY A 98 -15.87 -2.01 14.52
C GLY A 98 -16.07 -2.65 13.13
N ASP A 99 -15.54 -2.02 12.09
CA ASP A 99 -15.74 -2.42 10.70
C ASP A 99 -15.07 -3.76 10.38
N TYR A 100 -13.91 -4.04 10.98
CA TYR A 100 -13.16 -5.28 10.76
C TYR A 100 -13.97 -6.55 11.06
N LEU A 101 -14.94 -6.47 11.96
CA LEU A 101 -15.85 -7.58 12.25
C LEU A 101 -17.18 -7.43 11.52
N ALA A 102 -17.76 -6.22 11.52
CA ALA A 102 -19.08 -5.97 10.95
C ALA A 102 -19.13 -6.14 9.43
N LYS A 103 -18.01 -5.90 8.74
CA LYS A 103 -17.88 -5.87 7.28
C LYS A 103 -16.82 -6.86 6.78
N GLU A 104 -16.52 -7.91 7.56
CA GLU A 104 -15.38 -8.81 7.32
C GLU A 104 -15.40 -9.41 5.90
N GLU A 105 -16.55 -9.91 5.44
CA GLU A 105 -16.68 -10.54 4.11
C GLU A 105 -16.43 -9.55 2.97
N GLN A 106 -16.98 -8.34 3.07
CA GLN A 106 -16.81 -7.31 2.05
C GLN A 106 -15.35 -6.83 2.00
N ILE A 107 -14.72 -6.64 3.17
CA ILE A 107 -13.30 -6.26 3.25
C ILE A 107 -12.42 -7.34 2.64
N ARG A 108 -12.69 -8.62 2.95
CA ARG A 108 -11.96 -9.76 2.37
C ARG A 108 -12.05 -9.77 0.84
N ALA A 109 -13.26 -9.63 0.30
CA ALA A 109 -13.48 -9.59 -1.15
C ALA A 109 -12.76 -8.40 -1.80
N PHE A 110 -12.81 -7.22 -1.18
CA PHE A 110 -12.10 -6.03 -1.65
C PHE A 110 -10.58 -6.25 -1.67
N ILE A 111 -9.98 -6.68 -0.56
CA ILE A 111 -8.52 -6.86 -0.47
C ILE A 111 -8.05 -7.93 -1.46
N SER A 112 -8.78 -9.04 -1.59
CA SER A 112 -8.47 -10.10 -2.55
C SER A 112 -8.40 -9.55 -3.98
N LYS A 113 -9.39 -8.74 -4.36
CA LYS A 113 -9.47 -8.12 -5.69
C LYS A 113 -8.28 -7.23 -6.00
N PHE A 114 -7.89 -6.35 -5.08
CA PHE A 114 -6.76 -5.44 -5.29
C PHE A 114 -5.40 -6.13 -5.19
N SER A 115 -5.27 -7.10 -4.27
CA SER A 115 -4.06 -7.92 -4.13
C SER A 115 -3.80 -8.76 -5.38
N ALA A 116 -4.84 -9.30 -6.02
CA ALA A 116 -4.73 -10.01 -7.30
C ALA A 116 -4.19 -9.12 -8.44
N ALA A 117 -4.36 -7.80 -8.33
CA ALA A 117 -3.80 -6.82 -9.25
C ALA A 117 -2.41 -6.28 -8.82
N GLY A 118 -1.82 -6.83 -7.77
CA GLY A 118 -0.54 -6.39 -7.22
C GLY A 118 -0.61 -5.08 -6.43
N ILE A 119 -1.80 -4.62 -6.05
CA ILE A 119 -2.02 -3.41 -5.26
C ILE A 119 -2.18 -3.81 -3.79
N ARG A 120 -1.33 -3.24 -2.94
CA ARG A 120 -1.36 -3.49 -1.50
C ARG A 120 -2.45 -2.67 -0.83
N VAL A 121 -3.17 -3.25 0.12
CA VAL A 121 -4.21 -2.54 0.89
C VAL A 121 -3.75 -2.38 2.33
N TRP A 122 -3.84 -1.16 2.85
CA TRP A 122 -3.47 -0.76 4.20
C TRP A 122 -4.70 -0.20 4.92
N GLY A 123 -4.87 -0.60 6.19
CA GLY A 123 -5.85 0.05 7.05
C GLY A 123 -5.33 1.43 7.46
N LEU A 124 -6.15 2.45 7.34
CA LEU A 124 -5.85 3.81 7.80
C LEU A 124 -7.00 4.25 8.71
N GLU A 125 -6.68 4.78 9.88
CA GLU A 125 -7.69 5.26 10.83
C GLU A 125 -7.24 6.60 11.41
N GLY A 126 -8.16 7.53 11.64
CA GLY A 126 -7.85 8.91 12.05
C GLY A 126 -8.72 9.43 13.18
N TYR A 127 -9.17 8.55 14.08
CA TYR A 127 -10.15 8.93 15.09
C TYR A 127 -9.59 9.98 16.07
N ARG A 128 -10.16 11.20 16.03
CA ARG A 128 -9.72 12.34 16.83
C ARG A 128 -9.56 12.07 18.34
N ALA A 129 -10.35 11.17 18.92
CA ALA A 129 -10.25 10.89 20.35
C ALA A 129 -8.91 10.24 20.74
N TYR A 130 -8.08 9.82 19.78
CA TYR A 130 -6.71 9.37 20.05
C TYR A 130 -5.82 10.44 20.67
N PHE A 131 -6.16 11.73 20.54
CA PHE A 131 -5.46 12.83 21.22
C PHE A 131 -5.88 13.02 22.70
N SER A 132 -6.87 12.26 23.19
CA SER A 132 -7.23 12.28 24.61
C SER A 132 -6.14 11.63 25.46
N ASP A 133 -5.56 12.35 26.42
CA ASP A 133 -4.60 11.75 27.37
C ASP A 133 -5.21 10.61 28.18
N ALA A 134 -6.51 10.68 28.48
CA ALA A 134 -7.18 9.71 29.33
C ALA A 134 -7.47 8.38 28.61
N SER A 135 -7.89 8.44 27.34
CA SER A 135 -8.43 7.29 26.61
C SER A 135 -7.79 7.04 25.25
N GLY A 136 -7.06 8.02 24.71
CA GLY A 136 -6.55 8.02 23.35
C GLY A 136 -5.57 6.88 23.06
N PRO A 137 -4.50 6.68 23.85
CA PRO A 137 -3.56 5.59 23.64
C PRO A 137 -4.24 4.21 23.65
N ALA A 138 -5.13 3.96 24.61
CA ALA A 138 -5.86 2.69 24.70
C ALA A 138 -6.80 2.47 23.50
N ALA A 139 -7.46 3.53 23.04
CA ALA A 139 -8.34 3.46 21.86
C ALA A 139 -7.55 3.22 20.56
N LEU A 140 -6.37 3.83 20.41
CA LEU A 140 -5.48 3.62 19.28
C LEU A 140 -4.98 2.17 19.23
N TYR A 141 -4.51 1.64 20.37
CA TYR A 141 -4.09 0.24 20.46
C TYR A 141 -5.24 -0.72 20.15
N ALA A 142 -6.45 -0.46 20.66
CA ALA A 142 -7.60 -1.29 20.35
C ALA A 142 -7.98 -1.29 18.86
N ALA A 143 -7.69 -0.21 18.12
CA ALA A 143 -7.90 -0.18 16.66
C ALA A 143 -6.83 -1.00 15.92
N ALA A 144 -5.55 -0.87 16.29
CA ALA A 144 -4.47 -1.68 15.74
C ALA A 144 -4.69 -3.18 16.03
N ASP A 145 -5.08 -3.53 17.26
CA ASP A 145 -5.39 -4.91 17.66
C ASP A 145 -6.55 -5.50 16.85
N ALA A 146 -7.55 -4.70 16.49
CA ALA A 146 -8.66 -5.18 15.65
C ALA A 146 -8.20 -5.52 14.23
N LEU A 147 -7.30 -4.73 13.62
CA LEU A 147 -6.69 -5.07 12.33
C LEU A 147 -5.83 -6.33 12.45
N ILE A 148 -5.03 -6.46 13.51
CA ILE A 148 -4.21 -7.66 13.75
C ILE A 148 -5.11 -8.89 13.85
N ALA A 149 -6.18 -8.81 14.64
CA ALA A 149 -7.14 -9.89 14.81
C ALA A 149 -7.83 -10.26 13.50
N TYR A 150 -8.21 -9.27 12.67
CA TYR A 150 -8.72 -9.50 11.31
C TYR A 150 -7.70 -10.29 10.47
N ASN A 151 -6.46 -9.79 10.39
CA ASN A 151 -5.41 -10.41 9.60
C ASN A 151 -5.11 -11.86 10.02
N GLN A 152 -5.26 -12.20 11.30
CA GLN A 152 -5.09 -13.56 11.80
C GLN A 152 -6.21 -14.53 11.35
N ARG A 153 -7.42 -14.03 11.09
CA ARG A 153 -8.57 -14.85 10.68
C ARG A 153 -8.64 -15.10 9.18
N VAL A 154 -8.01 -14.25 8.37
CA VAL A 154 -8.15 -14.27 6.91
C VAL A 154 -6.91 -14.84 6.19
N PRO A 155 -7.09 -15.44 4.99
CA PRO A 155 -6.01 -15.84 4.10
C PRO A 155 -5.03 -14.70 3.77
N VAL A 156 -3.79 -15.03 3.44
CA VAL A 156 -2.71 -14.05 3.22
C VAL A 156 -3.05 -13.00 2.14
N ASN A 157 -3.72 -13.40 1.05
CA ASN A 157 -4.14 -12.51 -0.04
C ASN A 157 -5.36 -11.64 0.30
N GLU A 158 -5.92 -11.79 1.50
CA GLU A 158 -7.06 -11.04 2.02
C GLU A 158 -6.66 -10.20 3.24
N ARG A 159 -5.37 -10.13 3.58
CA ARG A 159 -4.85 -9.36 4.71
C ARG A 159 -4.53 -7.93 4.31
N PHE A 160 -4.73 -7.02 5.25
CA PHE A 160 -4.06 -5.72 5.19
C PHE A 160 -2.56 -5.91 5.34
N VAL A 161 -1.77 -5.08 4.65
CA VAL A 161 -0.31 -5.06 4.80
C VAL A 161 0.08 -4.48 6.15
N GLY A 162 -0.68 -3.52 6.67
CA GLY A 162 -0.46 -2.93 7.97
C GLY A 162 -1.50 -1.87 8.33
N PHE A 163 -1.26 -1.23 9.47
CA PHE A 163 -2.08 -0.17 10.04
C PHE A 163 -1.33 1.16 9.98
N HIS A 164 -1.99 2.19 9.47
CA HIS A 164 -1.55 3.57 9.50
C HIS A 164 -2.55 4.39 10.31
N ASN A 165 -2.05 5.48 10.89
CA ASN A 165 -2.87 6.40 11.66
C ASN A 165 -2.78 7.79 11.05
N ASP A 166 -3.93 8.33 10.66
CA ASP A 166 -4.07 9.67 10.13
C ASP A 166 -4.23 10.66 11.29
N MET A 167 -3.10 11.06 11.86
CA MET A 167 -3.07 11.99 13.00
C MET A 167 -2.72 13.37 12.50
N GLU A 168 -3.69 14.26 12.59
CA GLU A 168 -3.56 15.66 12.20
C GLU A 168 -3.59 16.56 13.46
N PRO A 169 -2.43 16.90 14.06
CA PRO A 169 -2.40 17.72 15.27
C PRO A 169 -3.10 19.08 15.09
N GLN A 170 -3.07 19.63 13.87
CA GLN A 170 -3.78 20.87 13.51
C GLN A 170 -5.30 20.75 13.62
N ASP A 171 -5.87 19.56 13.46
CA ASP A 171 -7.30 19.36 13.61
C ASP A 171 -7.72 19.50 15.07
N GLY A 172 -6.77 19.40 16.02
CA GLY A 172 -6.94 19.66 17.44
C GLY A 172 -7.28 21.12 17.84
N GLN A 173 -7.46 22.05 16.90
CA GLN A 173 -7.61 23.49 17.18
C GLN A 173 -9.00 23.94 17.71
N GLY A 174 -9.53 23.27 18.74
CA GLY A 174 -10.78 23.69 19.38
C GLY A 174 -10.91 23.22 20.82
N ASN A 175 -10.40 24.05 21.74
CA ASN A 175 -10.65 24.13 23.20
C ASN A 175 -10.64 22.82 24.01
N PHE A 176 -9.51 22.57 24.69
CA PHE A 176 -9.45 21.74 25.90
C PHE A 176 -9.91 22.53 27.13
#